data_AF-A0A7L2TPZ7-F1
#
_entry.id   AF-A0A7L2TPZ7-F1
#
_cell.length_a   1.000
_cell.length_b   1.000
_cell.length_c   1.000
_cell.angle_alpha   90.00
_cell.angle_beta   90.00
_cell.angle_gamma   90.00
#
_symmetry.space_group_name_H-M   'P 1'
#
loop_
_entity.id
_entity.type
_entity.pdbx_description
1 polymer ?
#
loop_
_entity_poly.entity_id
_entity_poly.type
_entity_poly.pdbx_seq_one_letter_code
_entity_poly.pdbx_strand_id
1 'polypeptide(L)'
;QVRGAPAIALLGCLSLAVELAGGAGPSADLGALEAFVGQDLGFLLSARPTAANLGREAERLRAFVRQRVETPGVTPQQLRESIIEYIEGLLEKDRRDNRNIGAHGASHILGRVPGGGPVTLLTHCNTGTLATAGYGTALGTGASGGARGA
;
A
#
# COMPACT_ATOMS: atom_id res chain seq x y z
N GLN A 1 -6.66 9.77 -13.82
CA GLN A 1 -6.85 10.36 -12.49
C GLN A 1 -7.17 9.22 -11.51
N VAL A 2 -6.30 8.94 -10.53
CA VAL A 2 -6.52 7.88 -9.53
C VAL A 2 -7.33 8.45 -8.36
N ARG A 3 -8.28 7.69 -7.82
CA ARG A 3 -9.10 8.06 -6.65
C ARG A 3 -8.88 7.04 -5.53
N GLY A 4 -9.01 7.48 -4.28
CA GLY A 4 -8.73 6.68 -3.09
C GLY A 4 -7.32 6.89 -2.52
N ALA A 5 -7.25 7.20 -1.23
CA ALA A 5 -5.98 7.46 -0.54
C ALA A 5 -4.95 6.31 -0.64
N PRO A 6 -5.35 5.02 -0.52
CA PRO A 6 -4.43 3.89 -0.69
C PRO A 6 -3.90 3.75 -2.12
N ALA A 7 -4.73 3.97 -3.14
CA ALA A 7 -4.34 3.79 -4.54
C ALA A 7 -3.37 4.87 -5.03
N ILE A 8 -3.56 6.13 -4.61
CA ILE A 8 -2.66 7.25 -4.98
C ILE A 8 -1.30 7.07 -4.31
N ALA A 9 -1.31 6.65 -3.04
CA ALA A 9 -0.13 6.36 -2.26
C ALA A 9 0.75 5.28 -2.91
N LEU A 10 0.13 4.16 -3.24
CA LEU A 10 0.82 3.03 -3.86
C LEU A 10 1.35 3.39 -5.25
N LEU A 11 0.59 4.15 -6.04
CA LEU A 11 1.06 4.66 -7.33
C LEU A 11 2.33 5.51 -7.18
N GLY A 12 2.40 6.36 -6.15
CA GLY A 12 3.59 7.16 -5.86
C GLY A 12 4.83 6.31 -5.61
N CYS A 13 4.73 5.32 -4.72
CA CYS A 13 5.82 4.39 -4.46
C CYS A 13 6.19 3.59 -5.72
N LEU A 14 5.21 3.10 -6.47
CA LEU A 14 5.46 2.35 -7.71
C LEU A 14 6.16 3.22 -8.78
N SER A 15 5.84 4.52 -8.85
CA SER A 15 6.56 5.46 -9.73
C SER A 15 8.04 5.52 -9.38
N LEU A 16 8.37 5.64 -8.08
CA LEU A 16 9.74 5.60 -7.60
C LEU A 16 10.43 4.28 -7.98
N ALA A 17 9.77 3.14 -7.85
CA ALA A 17 10.33 1.85 -8.27
C ALA A 17 10.61 1.81 -9.78
N VAL A 18 9.72 2.36 -10.61
CA VAL A 18 9.94 2.46 -12.07
C VAL A 18 11.12 3.37 -12.40
N GLU A 19 11.25 4.51 -11.74
CA GLU A 19 12.38 5.42 -11.93
C GLU A 19 13.70 4.76 -11.52
N LEU A 20 13.72 4.08 -10.37
CA LEU A 20 14.88 3.31 -9.92
C LEU A 20 15.23 2.19 -10.89
N ALA A 21 14.24 1.46 -11.42
CA ALA A 21 14.46 0.42 -12.43
C ALA A 21 14.99 1.00 -13.75
N GLY A 22 14.59 2.22 -14.10
CA GLY A 22 15.11 2.99 -15.24
C GLY A 22 16.50 3.60 -15.02
N GLY A 23 17.13 3.38 -13.86
CA GLY A 23 18.47 3.87 -13.54
C GLY A 23 18.51 5.29 -12.96
N ALA A 24 17.37 5.86 -12.56
CA ALA A 24 17.33 7.20 -11.95
C ALA A 24 18.03 7.25 -10.59
N GLY A 25 18.52 8.42 -10.21
CA GLY A 25 19.21 8.64 -8.94
C GLY A 25 20.66 8.14 -8.91
N PRO A 26 21.39 8.38 -7.81
CA PRO A 26 22.81 8.07 -7.70
C PRO A 26 23.13 6.58 -7.85
N SER A 27 24.25 6.28 -8.52
CA SER A 27 24.69 4.91 -8.81
C SER A 27 25.97 4.48 -8.08
N ALA A 28 26.75 5.43 -7.56
CA ALA A 28 28.05 5.17 -6.93
C ALA A 28 28.05 5.38 -5.41
N ASP A 29 27.09 6.14 -4.86
CA ASP A 29 27.07 6.54 -3.46
C ASP A 29 25.77 6.10 -2.78
N LEU A 30 25.90 5.34 -1.69
CA LEU A 30 24.77 4.81 -0.92
C LEU A 30 23.98 5.92 -0.21
N GLY A 31 24.67 6.88 0.41
CA GLY A 31 24.03 7.97 1.16
C GLY A 31 23.29 8.92 0.22
N ALA A 32 23.82 9.16 -0.97
CA ALA A 32 23.16 9.95 -2.00
C ALA A 32 21.91 9.22 -2.53
N LEU A 33 21.97 7.90 -2.72
CA LEU A 33 20.81 7.10 -3.12
C LEU A 33 19.74 7.08 -2.01
N GLU A 34 20.12 6.95 -0.74
CA GLU A 34 19.20 7.10 0.40
C GLU A 34 18.54 8.47 0.40
N ALA A 35 19.33 9.55 0.24
CA ALA A 35 18.82 10.91 0.24
C ALA A 35 17.83 11.15 -0.91
N PHE A 36 18.14 10.64 -2.11
CA PHE A 36 17.26 10.69 -3.28
C PHE A 36 15.91 10.04 -2.97
N VAL A 37 15.91 8.80 -2.46
CA VAL A 37 14.69 8.07 -2.09
C VAL A 37 13.93 8.79 -0.97
N GLY A 38 14.64 9.34 0.02
CA GLY A 38 14.05 10.08 1.13
C GLY A 38 13.31 11.35 0.68
N GLN A 39 13.86 12.05 -0.33
CA GLN A 39 13.25 13.24 -0.94
C GLN A 39 11.98 12.88 -1.71
N ASP A 40 12.02 11.86 -2.55
CA ASP A 40 10.86 11.41 -3.33
C ASP A 40 9.71 10.96 -2.41
N LEU A 41 10.02 10.19 -1.38
CA LEU A 41 9.03 9.82 -0.37
C LEU A 41 8.47 11.04 0.37
N GLY A 42 9.31 12.05 0.65
CA GLY A 42 8.86 13.31 1.25
C GLY A 42 7.89 14.08 0.36
N PHE A 43 8.16 14.14 -0.93
CA PHE A 43 7.29 14.75 -1.92
C PHE A 43 5.95 14.00 -2.03
N LEU A 44 5.98 12.68 -2.07
CA LEU A 44 4.76 11.85 -2.11
C LEU A 44 3.86 12.08 -0.89
N LEU A 45 4.46 12.22 0.30
CA LEU A 45 3.73 12.49 1.54
C LEU A 45 3.12 13.90 1.58
N SER A 46 3.82 14.90 1.03
CA SER A 46 3.31 16.28 1.01
C SER A 46 2.12 16.46 0.07
N ALA A 47 2.01 15.66 -0.99
CA ALA A 47 0.91 15.73 -1.94
C ALA A 47 -0.45 15.30 -1.35
N ARG A 48 -0.46 14.38 -0.36
CA ARG A 48 -1.68 13.80 0.24
C ARG A 48 -1.48 13.48 1.74
N PRO A 49 -1.32 14.49 2.62
CA PRO A 49 -0.91 14.31 4.02
C PRO A 49 -1.95 13.58 4.90
N THR A 50 -3.20 13.47 4.44
CA THR A 50 -4.29 12.79 5.17
C THR A 50 -4.33 11.27 4.94
N ALA A 51 -3.48 10.72 4.08
CA ALA A 51 -3.37 9.28 3.86
C ALA A 51 -2.51 8.62 4.97
N ALA A 52 -3.07 8.45 6.17
CA ALA A 52 -2.34 7.92 7.33
C ALA A 52 -1.66 6.56 7.08
N ASN A 53 -2.24 5.69 6.25
CA ASN A 53 -1.62 4.42 5.87
C ASN A 53 -0.36 4.63 5.02
N LEU A 54 -0.37 5.60 4.10
CA LEU A 54 0.81 5.95 3.30
C LEU A 54 1.93 6.53 4.16
N GLY A 55 1.60 7.44 5.07
CA GLY A 55 2.57 7.99 6.04
C GLY A 55 3.33 6.89 6.76
N ARG A 56 2.61 5.87 7.22
CA ARG A 56 3.20 4.75 7.94
C ARG A 56 4.06 3.86 7.06
N GLU A 57 3.61 3.52 5.85
CA GLU A 57 4.41 2.67 4.94
C GLU A 57 5.63 3.42 4.39
N ALA A 58 5.54 4.73 4.15
CA ALA A 58 6.67 5.57 3.75
C ALA A 58 7.74 5.66 4.86
N GLU A 59 7.32 5.81 6.12
CA GLU A 59 8.25 5.75 7.26
C GLU A 59 8.90 4.37 7.40
N ARG A 60 8.16 3.29 7.16
CA ARG A 60 8.74 1.93 7.15
C ARG A 60 9.73 1.72 6.02
N LEU A 61 9.45 2.24 4.82
CA LEU A 61 10.38 2.20 3.71
C LEU A 61 11.64 3.02 4.02
N ARG A 62 11.51 4.21 4.61
CA ARG A 62 12.67 5.01 5.07
C ARG A 62 13.53 4.25 6.07
N ALA A 63 12.91 3.61 7.06
CA ALA A 63 13.62 2.79 8.04
C ALA A 63 14.31 1.58 7.39
N PHE A 64 13.64 0.92 6.43
CA PHE A 64 14.21 -0.19 5.67
C PHE A 64 15.45 0.25 4.87
N VAL A 65 15.38 1.38 4.16
CA VAL A 65 16.50 1.94 3.39
C VAL A 65 17.69 2.23 4.31
N ARG A 66 17.46 2.92 5.44
CA ARG A 66 18.49 3.21 6.44
C ARG A 66 19.19 1.95 6.91
N GLN A 67 18.42 0.94 7.31
CA GLN A 67 18.96 -0.34 7.77
C GLN A 67 19.79 -1.04 6.68
N ARG A 68 19.37 -0.95 5.42
CA ARG A 68 20.11 -1.52 4.29
C ARG A 68 21.42 -0.79 4.02
N VAL A 69 21.43 0.55 4.10
CA VAL A 69 22.64 1.36 3.98
C VAL A 69 23.66 1.02 5.06
N GLU A 70 23.21 0.75 6.29
CA GLU A 70 24.07 0.34 7.41
C GLU A 70 24.60 -1.10 7.29
N THR A 71 24.10 -1.89 6.33
CA THR A 71 24.54 -3.28 6.15
C THR A 71 25.94 -3.33 5.51
N PRO A 72 26.93 -3.98 6.15
CA PRO A 72 28.28 -4.07 5.60
C PRO A 72 28.31 -4.76 4.24
N GLY A 73 28.98 -4.12 3.27
CA GLY A 73 29.19 -4.68 1.94
C GLY A 73 28.00 -4.56 0.97
N VAL A 74 26.91 -3.87 1.36
CA VAL A 74 25.84 -3.53 0.43
C VAL A 74 26.36 -2.58 -0.65
N THR A 75 26.00 -2.85 -1.90
CA THR A 75 26.30 -1.94 -3.02
C THR A 75 25.10 -1.04 -3.35
N PRO A 76 25.30 0.12 -3.99
CA PRO A 76 24.18 0.95 -4.45
C PRO A 76 23.19 0.20 -5.35
N GLN A 77 23.68 -0.75 -6.16
CA GLN A 77 22.83 -1.59 -7.00
C GLN A 77 21.97 -2.54 -6.15
N GLN A 78 22.54 -3.20 -5.15
CA GLN A 78 21.78 -4.07 -4.23
C GLN A 78 20.76 -3.28 -3.40
N LEU A 79 21.12 -2.06 -2.97
CA LEU A 79 20.19 -1.18 -2.29
C LEU A 79 19.00 -0.85 -3.19
N ARG A 80 19.26 -0.43 -4.43
CA ARG A 80 18.25 -0.13 -5.44
C ARG A 80 17.30 -1.30 -5.69
N GLU A 81 17.84 -2.49 -5.94
CA GLU A 81 17.06 -3.72 -6.14
C GLU A 81 16.19 -4.01 -4.92
N SER A 82 16.74 -3.92 -3.72
CA SER A 82 15.99 -4.18 -2.48
C SER A 82 14.85 -3.19 -2.24
N ILE A 83 14.99 -1.95 -2.70
CA ILE A 83 13.95 -0.91 -2.61
C ILE A 83 12.82 -1.21 -3.59
N ILE A 84 13.16 -1.60 -4.82
CA ILE A 84 12.18 -2.00 -5.84
C ILE A 84 11.36 -3.19 -5.32
N GLU A 85 12.03 -4.24 -4.84
CA GLU A 85 11.38 -5.43 -4.27
C GLU A 85 10.47 -5.08 -3.09
N TYR A 86 10.91 -4.19 -2.20
CA TYR A 86 10.09 -3.73 -1.07
C TYR A 86 8.81 -3.06 -1.57
N ILE A 87 8.93 -2.16 -2.53
CA ILE A 87 7.80 -1.39 -3.07
C ILE A 87 6.82 -2.31 -3.81
N GLU A 88 7.32 -3.27 -4.61
CA GLU A 88 6.48 -4.27 -5.26
C GLU A 88 5.71 -5.12 -4.25
N GLY A 89 6.35 -5.47 -3.13
CA GLY A 89 5.71 -6.17 -2.00
C GLY A 89 4.55 -5.39 -1.37
N LEU A 90 4.57 -4.05 -1.41
CA LEU A 90 3.47 -3.21 -0.89
C LEU A 90 2.17 -3.41 -1.68
N LEU A 91 2.26 -3.64 -3.00
CA LEU A 91 1.07 -3.86 -3.83
C LEU A 91 0.36 -5.16 -3.43
N GLU A 92 1.09 -6.26 -3.30
CA GLU A 92 0.48 -7.52 -2.89
C GLU A 92 -0.03 -7.47 -1.45
N LYS A 93 0.71 -6.78 -0.57
CA LYS A 93 0.25 -6.51 0.79
C LYS A 93 -1.07 -5.74 0.80
N ASP A 94 -1.21 -4.65 0.05
CA ASP A 94 -2.46 -3.87 0.00
C ASP A 94 -3.63 -4.73 -0.51
N ARG A 95 -3.41 -5.54 -1.55
CA ARG A 95 -4.43 -6.47 -2.08
C ARG A 95 -4.87 -7.50 -1.05
N ARG A 96 -3.92 -8.07 -0.29
CA ARG A 96 -4.21 -9.04 0.77
C ARG A 96 -4.93 -8.39 1.94
N ASP A 97 -4.48 -7.21 2.38
CA ASP A 97 -5.07 -6.48 3.49
C ASP A 97 -6.53 -6.09 3.17
N ASN A 98 -6.80 -5.61 1.95
CA ASN A 98 -8.18 -5.31 1.50
C ASN A 98 -9.08 -6.55 1.50
N ARG A 99 -8.58 -7.70 1.05
CA ARG A 99 -9.31 -8.98 1.12
C ARG A 99 -9.63 -9.39 2.55
N ASN A 100 -8.64 -9.29 3.45
CA ASN A 100 -8.79 -9.65 4.85
C ASN A 100 -9.79 -8.74 5.57
N ILE A 101 -9.75 -7.42 5.30
CA ILE A 101 -10.74 -6.47 5.82
C ILE A 101 -12.15 -6.87 5.39
N GLY A 102 -12.36 -7.22 4.11
CA GLY A 102 -13.63 -7.71 3.61
C GLY A 102 -14.12 -8.96 4.35
N ALA A 103 -13.26 -10.00 4.43
CA ALA A 103 -13.60 -11.27 5.04
C ALA A 103 -13.88 -11.15 6.56
N HIS A 104 -13.01 -10.46 7.31
CA HIS A 104 -13.20 -10.26 8.75
C HIS A 104 -14.41 -9.38 9.03
N GLY A 105 -14.62 -8.31 8.26
CA GLY A 105 -15.78 -7.44 8.41
C GLY A 105 -17.09 -8.19 8.15
N ALA A 106 -17.17 -8.96 7.06
CA ALA A 106 -18.34 -9.78 6.75
C ALA A 106 -18.61 -10.81 7.84
N SER A 107 -17.57 -11.54 8.29
CA SER A 107 -17.71 -12.54 9.36
C SER A 107 -18.18 -11.91 10.67
N HIS A 108 -17.68 -10.72 11.02
CA HIS A 108 -18.07 -10.03 12.24
C HIS A 108 -19.52 -9.53 12.18
N ILE A 109 -19.93 -8.95 11.05
CA ILE A 109 -21.30 -8.46 10.84
C ILE A 109 -22.28 -9.62 10.91
N LEU A 110 -22.05 -10.69 10.13
CA LEU A 110 -22.94 -11.86 10.10
C LEU A 110 -23.02 -12.56 11.45
N GLY A 111 -21.91 -12.65 12.19
CA GLY A 111 -21.88 -13.22 13.53
C GLY A 111 -22.70 -12.43 14.57
N ARG A 112 -23.04 -11.16 14.29
CA ARG A 112 -23.91 -10.34 15.14
C ARG A 112 -25.37 -10.36 14.74
N VAL A 113 -25.74 -11.02 13.63
CA VAL A 113 -27.14 -11.10 13.17
C VAL A 113 -27.85 -12.21 13.93
N PRO A 114 -28.82 -11.89 14.82
CA PRO A 114 -29.55 -12.90 15.56
C PRO A 114 -30.37 -13.76 14.58
N GLY A 115 -30.28 -15.07 14.71
CA GLY A 115 -31.05 -16.03 13.88
C GLY A 115 -30.48 -16.30 12.49
N GLY A 116 -29.37 -15.67 12.08
CA GLY A 116 -28.70 -15.95 10.81
C GLY A 116 -29.56 -15.62 9.59
N GLY A 117 -29.56 -14.36 9.17
CA GLY A 117 -30.34 -13.88 8.04
C GLY A 117 -29.59 -12.87 7.17
N PRO A 118 -30.17 -12.49 6.01
CA PRO A 118 -29.57 -11.51 5.12
C PRO A 118 -29.43 -10.15 5.80
N VAL A 119 -28.38 -9.41 5.44
CA VAL A 119 -28.08 -8.07 5.99
C VAL A 119 -28.12 -7.04 4.88
N THR A 120 -28.81 -5.94 5.13
CA THR A 120 -28.76 -4.75 4.27
C THR A 120 -27.66 -3.82 4.76
N LEU A 121 -26.65 -3.56 3.93
CA LEU A 121 -25.56 -2.65 4.24
C LEU A 121 -25.79 -1.30 3.58
N LEU A 122 -25.64 -0.23 4.36
CA LEU A 122 -25.58 1.14 3.85
C LEU A 122 -24.12 1.62 3.91
N THR A 123 -23.61 2.11 2.78
CA THR A 123 -22.25 2.66 2.68
C THR A 123 -22.31 4.14 2.27
N HIS A 124 -21.24 4.88 2.55
CA HIS A 124 -21.11 6.28 2.20
C HIS A 124 -19.77 6.50 1.48
N CYS A 125 -19.79 7.28 0.38
CA CYS A 125 -18.68 7.46 -0.58
C CYS A 125 -18.34 6.17 -1.37
N ASN A 126 -17.13 6.09 -1.93
CA ASN A 126 -16.62 4.94 -2.67
C ASN A 126 -15.40 4.36 -1.95
N THR A 127 -15.52 3.12 -1.50
CA THR A 127 -14.48 2.34 -0.81
C THR A 127 -14.19 1.02 -1.53
N GLY A 128 -14.60 0.87 -2.80
CA GLY A 128 -14.45 -0.34 -3.61
C GLY A 128 -13.08 -0.44 -4.29
N THR A 129 -13.01 -1.26 -5.34
CA THR A 129 -11.84 -1.41 -6.24
C THR A 129 -11.39 -0.09 -6.88
N LEU A 130 -12.28 0.88 -6.96
CA LEU A 130 -12.00 2.24 -7.45
C LEU A 130 -11.28 3.14 -6.42
N ALA A 131 -11.15 2.69 -5.17
CA ALA A 131 -10.53 3.44 -4.08
C ALA A 131 -9.36 2.70 -3.39
N THR A 132 -9.04 1.47 -3.84
CA THR A 132 -8.07 0.55 -3.24
C THR A 132 -7.39 -0.28 -4.34
N ALA A 133 -6.29 -1.01 -4.07
CA ALA A 133 -5.65 -1.88 -5.08
C ALA A 133 -6.47 -3.13 -5.45
N GLY A 134 -7.69 -3.28 -4.92
CA GLY A 134 -8.62 -4.36 -5.22
C GLY A 134 -9.57 -4.63 -4.05
N TYR A 135 -10.72 -5.27 -4.33
CA TYR A 135 -11.81 -5.61 -3.39
C TYR A 135 -12.53 -4.41 -2.75
N GLY A 136 -11.79 -3.45 -2.20
CA GLY A 136 -12.34 -2.38 -1.36
C GLY A 136 -12.26 -2.71 0.12
N THR A 137 -12.52 -1.71 0.96
CA THR A 137 -12.62 -1.86 2.42
C THR A 137 -14.07 -2.10 2.82
N ALA A 138 -14.89 -1.05 2.97
CA ALA A 138 -16.29 -1.19 3.36
C ALA A 138 -17.18 -1.78 2.25
N LEU A 139 -16.86 -1.55 0.97
CA LEU A 139 -17.51 -2.25 -0.15
C LEU A 139 -17.01 -3.69 -0.32
N GLY A 140 -15.79 -3.98 0.15
CA GLY A 140 -15.22 -5.33 0.12
C GLY A 140 -16.00 -6.32 0.99
N THR A 141 -16.54 -5.86 2.13
CA THR A 141 -17.35 -6.70 3.03
C THR A 141 -18.66 -7.18 2.36
N GLY A 142 -19.31 -6.31 1.57
CA GLY A 142 -20.51 -6.64 0.80
C GLY A 142 -20.25 -7.69 -0.30
N ALA A 143 -19.14 -7.59 -1.02
CA ALA A 143 -18.77 -8.55 -2.06
C ALA A 143 -18.42 -9.94 -1.49
N SER A 144 -17.74 -10.01 -0.33
CA SER A 144 -17.44 -11.29 0.34
C SER A 144 -18.66 -11.95 1.00
N GLY A 145 -19.69 -11.17 1.38
CA GLY A 145 -20.97 -11.72 1.85
C GLY A 145 -21.79 -12.35 0.72
N GLY A 146 -21.80 -11.73 -0.46
CA GLY A 146 -22.52 -12.25 -1.63
C GLY A 146 -21.96 -13.57 -2.18
N ALA A 147 -20.65 -13.80 -2.08
CA ALA A 147 -20.03 -15.05 -2.53
C ALA A 147 -20.34 -16.28 -1.63
N ARG A 148 -20.91 -16.07 -0.44
CA ARG A 148 -21.34 -17.14 0.47
C ARG A 148 -22.85 -17.41 0.44
N GLY A 149 -23.59 -16.69 -0.40
CA GLY A 149 -25.06 -16.73 -0.48
C GLY A 149 -25.60 -17.21 -1.83
N ALA A 150 -24.83 -17.96 -2.61
CA ALA A 150 -25.28 -18.64 -3.82
C ALA A 150 -25.35 -20.15 -3.59
#